data_AF-A0A2T6D415-F1
#
_entry.id   AF-A0A2T6D415-F1
#
_cell.length_a   1.000
_cell.length_b   1.000
_cell.length_c   1.000
_cell.angle_alpha   90.00
_cell.angle_beta   90.00
_cell.angle_gamma   90.00
#
_symmetry.space_group_name_H-M   'P 1'
#
loop_
_entity.id
_entity.type
_entity.pdbx_description
1 polymer ?
#
loop_
_entity_poly.entity_id
_entity_poly.type
_entity_poly.pdbx_seq_one_letter_code
_entity_poly.pdbx_strand_id
1 'polypeptide(L)'
;MFTPEASYEAICRIADLVGEDRYSEARPLIDAMAEIEDSVPLVLFYKAICIYEDKDDVECVRLLSRFIERAPRNKKVPYARFTIAICLINLGAYAEALEILATVPTDYPDWEREVASATRSLEMQRKALAYCSGLRGAST
;
A
#
# COMPACT_ATOMS: atom_id res chain seq x y z
N MET A 1 24.81 13.12 10.16
CA MET A 1 24.79 11.66 9.94
C MET A 1 24.03 11.05 11.11
N PHE A 2 22.89 10.39 10.87
CA PHE A 2 22.15 9.72 11.94
C PHE A 2 22.99 8.57 12.50
N THR A 3 23.13 8.49 13.82
CA THR A 3 23.70 7.30 14.46
C THR A 3 22.64 6.20 14.53
N PRO A 4 23.01 4.90 14.58
CA PRO A 4 22.05 3.81 14.70
C PRO A 4 21.07 3.98 15.88
N GLU A 5 21.54 4.51 17.00
CA GLU A 5 20.73 4.75 18.20
C GLU A 5 19.72 5.88 17.97
N ALA A 6 20.14 6.99 17.37
CA ALA A 6 19.27 8.10 17.02
C ALA A 6 18.23 7.71 15.96
N SER A 7 18.61 6.83 15.02
CA SER A 7 17.66 6.26 14.05
C SER A 7 16.61 5.39 14.71
N TYR A 8 16.99 4.55 15.68
CA TYR A 8 16.05 3.68 16.39
C TYR A 8 15.02 4.49 17.19
N GLU A 9 15.48 5.47 17.99
CA GLU A 9 14.60 6.33 18.78
C GLU A 9 13.62 7.11 17.88
N ALA A 10 14.12 7.67 16.77
CA ALA A 10 13.29 8.36 15.79
C ALA A 10 12.21 7.44 15.20
N ILE A 11 12.55 6.18 14.87
CA ILE A 11 11.59 5.21 14.32
C ILE A 11 10.54 4.82 15.34
N CYS A 12 10.91 4.63 16.62
CA CYS A 12 9.94 4.39 17.68
C CYS A 12 8.97 5.57 17.79
N ARG A 13 9.49 6.81 17.79
CA ARG A 13 8.64 8.00 17.86
C ARG A 13 7.70 8.14 16.65
N ILE A 14 8.22 7.88 15.44
CA ILE A 14 7.41 7.86 14.21
C ILE A 14 6.32 6.79 14.31
N ALA A 15 6.65 5.59 14.79
CA ALA A 15 5.69 4.51 14.95
C ALA A 15 4.54 4.88 15.90
N ASP A 16 4.85 5.50 17.04
CA ASP A 16 3.85 5.96 18.01
C ASP A 16 2.96 7.04 17.41
N LEU A 17 3.56 8.04 16.75
CA LEU A 17 2.82 9.12 16.10
C LEU A 17 1.87 8.61 15.01
N VAL A 18 2.34 7.70 14.16
CA VAL A 18 1.50 7.08 13.13
C VAL A 18 0.40 6.23 13.75
N GLY A 19 0.68 5.50 14.84
CA GLY A 19 -0.33 4.72 15.56
C GLY A 19 -1.40 5.57 16.26
N GLU A 20 -1.09 6.83 16.57
CA GLU A 20 -1.99 7.83 17.15
C GLU A 20 -2.68 8.72 16.09
N ASP A 21 -2.55 8.39 14.79
CA ASP A 21 -3.05 9.21 13.66
C ASP A 21 -2.45 10.63 13.59
N ARG A 22 -1.33 10.88 14.29
CA ARG A 22 -0.62 12.17 14.32
C ARG A 22 0.34 12.31 13.16
N TYR A 23 -0.18 12.17 11.93
CA TYR A 23 0.61 12.16 10.70
C TYR A 23 1.39 13.46 10.48
N SER A 24 0.82 14.61 10.82
CA SER A 24 1.47 15.92 10.68
C SER A 24 2.75 16.04 11.52
N GLU A 25 2.81 15.36 12.67
CA GLU A 25 3.99 15.32 13.53
C GLU A 25 4.98 14.22 13.12
N ALA A 26 4.49 13.11 12.53
CA ALA A 26 5.35 12.04 12.04
C ALA A 26 6.15 12.46 10.80
N ARG A 27 5.53 13.18 9.87
CA ARG A 27 6.12 13.62 8.59
C ARG A 27 7.49 14.30 8.72
N PRO A 28 7.68 15.35 9.54
CA PRO A 28 9.00 15.99 9.65
C PRO A 28 10.10 15.06 10.16
N LEU A 29 9.75 14.08 11.01
CA LEU A 29 10.71 13.07 11.47
C LEU A 29 11.08 12.08 10.36
N ILE A 30 10.09 11.68 9.55
CA ILE A 30 10.31 10.83 8.37
C ILE A 30 11.19 11.56 7.35
N ASP A 31 10.90 12.83 7.07
CA ASP A 31 11.64 13.65 6.11
C ASP A 31 13.09 13.86 6.53
N ALA A 32 13.35 14.02 7.83
CA ALA A 32 14.71 14.08 8.37
C ALA A 32 15.52 12.79 8.11
N MET A 33 14.85 11.65 7.87
CA MET A 33 15.46 10.35 7.62
C MET A 33 15.50 9.97 6.13
N ALA A 34 15.17 10.88 5.20
CA ALA A 34 15.10 10.60 3.77
C ALA A 34 16.39 9.98 3.18
N GLU A 35 17.55 10.44 3.63
CA GLU A 35 18.86 9.95 3.16
C GLU A 35 19.17 8.50 3.56
N ILE A 36 18.46 7.97 4.56
CA ILE A 36 18.68 6.61 5.08
C ILE A 36 17.46 5.69 4.86
N GLU A 37 16.42 6.16 4.17
CA GLU A 37 15.15 5.42 4.04
C GLU A 37 15.33 4.04 3.37
N ASP A 38 16.26 3.93 2.42
CA ASP A 38 16.59 2.65 1.76
C ASP A 38 17.37 1.69 2.67
N SER A 39 18.19 2.23 3.57
CA SER A 39 18.98 1.44 4.53
C SER A 39 18.14 1.02 5.73
N VAL A 40 17.06 1.74 6.01
CA VAL A 40 16.15 1.49 7.12
C VAL A 40 14.72 1.37 6.61
N PRO A 41 14.30 0.17 6.16
CA PRO A 41 13.04 -0.02 5.42
C PRO A 41 11.78 0.39 6.18
N LEU A 42 11.82 0.46 7.52
CA LEU A 42 10.70 0.97 8.30
C LEU A 42 10.38 2.44 8.00
N VAL A 43 11.35 3.25 7.59
CA VAL A 43 11.11 4.62 7.14
C VAL A 43 10.21 4.63 5.90
N LEU A 44 10.48 3.76 4.92
CA LEU A 44 9.62 3.57 3.74
C LEU A 44 8.20 3.17 4.14
N PHE A 45 8.07 2.23 5.07
CA PHE A 45 6.78 1.78 5.57
C PHE A 45 5.99 2.94 6.18
N TYR A 46 6.55 3.67 7.16
CA TYR A 46 5.83 4.74 7.85
C TYR A 46 5.54 5.94 6.94
N LYS A 47 6.46 6.26 6.01
CA LYS A 47 6.21 7.24 4.96
C LYS A 47 5.01 6.84 4.11
N ALA A 48 4.92 5.58 3.71
CA ALA A 48 3.79 5.09 2.94
C ALA A 48 2.47 5.19 3.71
N ILE A 49 2.46 4.98 5.04
CA ILE A 49 1.24 5.16 5.84
C ILE A 49 0.78 6.62 5.82
N CYS A 50 1.71 7.58 5.98
CA CYS A 50 1.38 8.99 5.84
C CYS A 50 0.82 9.32 4.44
N ILE A 51 1.40 8.75 3.38
CA ILE A 51 0.95 8.96 2.00
C ILE A 51 -0.43 8.33 1.74
N TYR A 52 -0.68 7.15 2.31
CA TYR A 52 -1.99 6.48 2.25
C TYR A 52 -3.11 7.34 2.84
N GLU A 53 -2.82 8.07 3.93
CA GLU A 53 -3.77 9.00 4.52
C GLU A 53 -4.02 10.24 3.65
N ASP A 54 -3.02 10.68 2.89
CA ASP A 54 -3.20 11.74 1.89
C ASP A 54 -4.00 11.27 0.66
N LYS A 55 -4.38 9.99 0.60
CA LYS A 55 -5.08 9.34 -0.52
C LYS A 55 -4.29 9.34 -1.82
N ASP A 56 -2.97 9.43 -1.73
CA ASP A 56 -2.09 9.21 -2.89
C ASP A 56 -1.78 7.72 -3.02
N ASP A 57 -2.72 7.00 -3.64
CA ASP A 57 -2.65 5.56 -3.83
C ASP A 57 -1.43 5.14 -4.67
N VAL A 58 -1.01 5.96 -5.63
CA VAL A 58 0.13 5.66 -6.53
C VAL A 58 1.44 5.67 -5.75
N GLU A 59 1.68 6.74 -5.00
CA GLU A 59 2.91 6.87 -4.22
C GLU A 59 2.94 5.88 -3.05
N CYS A 60 1.79 5.58 -2.45
CA CYS A 60 1.65 4.56 -1.41
C CYS A 60 2.11 3.18 -1.93
N VAL A 61 1.59 2.76 -3.09
CA VAL A 61 1.98 1.48 -3.72
C VAL A 61 3.48 1.44 -3.99
N ARG A 62 4.06 2.54 -4.50
CA ARG A 62 5.49 2.63 -4.80
C ARG A 62 6.35 2.44 -3.54
N LEU A 63 6.00 3.12 -2.45
CA LEU A 63 6.76 3.07 -1.19
C LEU A 63 6.63 1.70 -0.50
N LEU A 64 5.43 1.14 -0.44
CA LEU A 64 5.21 -0.18 0.17
C LEU A 64 5.85 -1.31 -0.64
N SER A 65 5.87 -1.20 -1.98
CA SER A 65 6.58 -2.16 -2.83
C SER A 65 8.08 -2.16 -2.53
N ARG A 66 8.71 -0.97 -2.46
CA ARG A 66 10.12 -0.85 -2.02
C ARG A 66 10.34 -1.43 -0.62
N PHE A 67 9.43 -1.18 0.32
CA PHE A 67 9.53 -1.77 1.67
C PHE A 67 9.56 -3.31 1.62
N ILE A 68 8.67 -3.94 0.85
CA ILE A 68 8.60 -5.39 0.71
C ILE A 68 9.87 -5.94 0.04
N GLU A 69 10.40 -5.27 -0.98
CA GLU A 69 11.65 -5.66 -1.64
C GLU A 69 12.84 -5.62 -0.68
N ARG A 70 12.94 -4.58 0.15
CA ARG A 70 14.05 -4.41 1.10
C ARG A 70 13.93 -5.28 2.34
N ALA A 71 12.72 -5.58 2.78
CA ALA A 71 12.46 -6.31 4.02
C ALA A 71 11.35 -7.38 3.88
N PRO A 72 11.53 -8.38 2.99
CA PRO A 72 10.45 -9.33 2.61
C PRO A 72 9.97 -10.25 3.74
N ARG A 73 10.74 -10.35 4.82
CA ARG A 73 10.40 -11.15 6.03
C ARG A 73 9.97 -10.28 7.21
N ASN A 74 9.81 -8.97 7.03
CA ASN A 74 9.39 -8.10 8.11
C ASN A 74 7.94 -8.41 8.51
N LYS A 75 7.65 -8.35 9.82
CA LYS A 75 6.31 -8.59 10.38
C LYS A 75 5.21 -7.67 9.81
N LYS A 76 5.58 -6.52 9.24
CA LYS A 76 4.65 -5.57 8.60
C LYS A 76 4.38 -5.86 7.13
N VAL A 77 5.01 -6.87 6.52
CA VAL A 77 4.78 -7.23 5.11
C VAL A 77 3.32 -7.60 4.80
N PRO A 78 2.60 -8.38 5.63
CA PRO A 78 1.18 -8.64 5.39
C PRO A 78 0.35 -7.35 5.37
N TYR A 79 0.62 -6.42 6.29
CA TYR A 79 -0.02 -5.10 6.30
C TYR A 79 0.29 -4.34 5.02
N ALA A 80 1.56 -4.24 4.62
CA ALA A 80 1.97 -3.55 3.41
C ALA A 80 1.28 -4.10 2.16
N ARG A 81 1.20 -5.43 2.02
CA ARG A 81 0.49 -6.08 0.90
C ARG A 81 -1.00 -5.78 0.91
N PHE A 82 -1.63 -5.83 2.08
CA PHE A 82 -3.03 -5.51 2.21
C PHE A 82 -3.32 -4.05 1.82
N THR A 83 -2.52 -3.10 2.30
CA THR A 83 -2.65 -1.68 1.92
C THR A 83 -2.38 -1.45 0.43
N ILE A 84 -1.38 -2.11 -0.17
CA ILE A 84 -1.16 -2.07 -1.62
C ILE A 84 -2.42 -2.52 -2.37
N ALA A 85 -3.03 -3.63 -1.96
CA ALA A 85 -4.25 -4.11 -2.60
C ALA A 85 -5.40 -3.11 -2.52
N ILE A 86 -5.59 -2.45 -1.37
CA ILE A 86 -6.58 -1.38 -1.22
C ILE A 86 -6.29 -0.23 -2.19
N CYS A 87 -5.05 0.24 -2.26
CA CYS A 87 -4.67 1.29 -3.20
C CYS A 87 -4.91 0.87 -4.66
N LEU A 88 -4.60 -0.38 -5.02
CA LEU A 88 -4.89 -0.91 -6.36
C LEU A 88 -6.40 -0.96 -6.65
N ILE A 89 -7.23 -1.30 -5.66
CA ILE A 89 -8.69 -1.22 -5.79
C ILE A 89 -9.13 0.22 -6.05
N ASN A 90 -8.62 1.20 -5.31
CA ASN A 90 -8.93 2.62 -5.50
C ASN A 90 -8.52 3.12 -6.89
N LEU A 91 -7.40 2.61 -7.43
CA LEU A 91 -6.91 2.90 -8.77
C LEU A 91 -7.67 2.15 -9.88
N GLY A 92 -8.61 1.26 -9.53
CA GLY A 92 -9.36 0.44 -10.49
C GLY A 92 -8.57 -0.75 -11.06
N ALA A 93 -7.39 -1.03 -10.50
CA ALA A 93 -6.52 -2.15 -10.87
C ALA A 93 -6.95 -3.44 -10.15
N TYR A 94 -8.21 -3.85 -10.33
CA TYR A 94 -8.81 -4.93 -9.53
C TYR A 94 -8.15 -6.29 -9.72
N ALA A 95 -7.64 -6.60 -10.91
CA ALA A 95 -6.94 -7.86 -11.17
C ALA A 95 -5.63 -7.96 -10.36
N GLU A 96 -4.82 -6.91 -10.41
CA GLU A 96 -3.56 -6.80 -9.66
C GLU A 96 -3.83 -6.81 -8.15
N ALA A 97 -4.88 -6.12 -7.69
CA ALA A 97 -5.28 -6.14 -6.29
C ALA A 97 -5.59 -7.56 -5.78
N LEU A 98 -6.31 -8.38 -6.58
CA LEU A 98 -6.62 -9.76 -6.22
C LEU A 98 -5.38 -10.66 -6.18
N GLU A 99 -4.41 -10.44 -7.08
CA GLU A 99 -3.13 -11.16 -7.04
C GLU A 99 -2.36 -10.86 -5.75
N ILE A 100 -2.34 -9.59 -5.32
CA ILE A 100 -1.71 -9.21 -4.06
C ILE A 100 -2.47 -9.76 -2.85
N LEU A 101 -3.81 -9.69 -2.85
CA LEU A 101 -4.64 -10.23 -1.75
C LEU A 101 -4.46 -11.73 -1.56
N ALA A 102 -4.20 -12.49 -2.64
CA ALA A 102 -3.90 -13.92 -2.55
C ALA A 102 -2.61 -14.23 -1.76
N THR A 103 -1.74 -13.24 -1.56
CA THR A 103 -0.50 -13.36 -0.77
C THR A 103 -0.64 -12.89 0.68
N VAL A 104 -1.81 -12.36 1.05
CA VAL A 104 -2.16 -11.92 2.41
C VAL A 104 -2.87 -13.07 3.13
N PRO A 105 -2.60 -13.33 4.42
CA PRO A 105 -3.34 -14.32 5.20
C PRO A 105 -4.86 -14.07 5.16
N THR A 106 -5.66 -15.12 4.99
CA THR A 106 -7.11 -15.00 4.82
C THR A 106 -7.85 -14.60 6.10
N ASP A 107 -7.20 -14.73 7.26
CA ASP A 107 -7.68 -14.28 8.57
C ASP A 107 -7.34 -12.82 8.86
N TYR A 108 -6.68 -12.12 7.91
CA TYR A 108 -6.38 -10.70 8.04
C TYR A 108 -7.67 -9.88 8.08
N PRO A 109 -7.77 -8.84 8.94
CA PRO A 109 -8.97 -8.02 9.05
C PRO A 109 -9.46 -7.51 7.69
N ASP A 110 -10.76 -7.62 7.45
CA ASP A 110 -11.44 -7.18 6.22
C ASP A 110 -10.99 -7.86 4.92
N TRP A 111 -10.10 -8.86 4.97
CA TRP A 111 -9.60 -9.57 3.78
C TRP A 111 -10.73 -10.08 2.89
N GLU A 112 -11.69 -10.80 3.47
CA GLU A 112 -12.82 -11.38 2.72
C GLU A 112 -13.69 -10.29 2.07
N ARG A 113 -13.90 -9.17 2.78
CA ARG A 113 -14.67 -8.03 2.28
C ARG A 113 -14.00 -7.42 1.05
N GLU A 114 -12.69 -7.17 1.12
CA GLU A 114 -11.95 -6.54 0.03
C GLU A 114 -11.80 -7.47 -1.18
N VAL A 115 -11.57 -8.78 -0.96
CA VAL A 115 -11.57 -9.78 -2.04
C VAL A 115 -12.92 -9.81 -2.75
N ALA A 116 -14.03 -9.85 -2.00
CA ALA A 116 -15.37 -9.84 -2.57
C ALA A 116 -15.66 -8.54 -3.33
N SER A 117 -15.20 -7.40 -2.81
CA SER A 117 -15.32 -6.09 -3.45
C SER A 117 -14.58 -6.05 -4.79
N ALA A 118 -13.28 -6.37 -4.79
CA ALA A 118 -12.43 -6.38 -5.98
C ALA A 118 -12.94 -7.35 -7.05
N THR A 119 -13.41 -8.55 -6.64
CA THR A 119 -13.96 -9.55 -7.57
C THR A 119 -15.19 -9.01 -8.30
N ARG A 120 -16.15 -8.42 -7.58
CA ARG A 120 -17.35 -7.82 -8.20
C ARG A 120 -16.99 -6.70 -9.17
N SER A 121 -16.07 -5.82 -8.78
CA SER A 121 -15.63 -4.71 -9.62
C SER A 121 -14.93 -5.19 -10.89
N LEU A 122 -14.07 -6.22 -10.80
CA LEU A 122 -13.42 -6.82 -11.94
C LEU A 122 -14.42 -7.48 -12.91
N GLU A 123 -15.41 -8.20 -12.39
CA GLU A 123 -16.47 -8.79 -13.22
C GLU A 123 -17.26 -7.72 -13.98
N MET A 124 -17.61 -6.63 -13.30
CA MET A 124 -18.32 -5.51 -13.91
C MET A 124 -17.48 -4.86 -15.01
N GLN A 125 -16.19 -4.62 -14.74
CA GLN A 125 -15.25 -4.07 -15.72
C GLN A 125 -15.15 -4.99 -16.96
N ARG A 126 -15.00 -6.31 -16.76
CA ARG A 126 -14.94 -7.29 -17.86
C ARG A 126 -16.21 -7.28 -18.72
N LYS A 127 -17.40 -7.23 -18.10
CA LYS A 127 -18.68 -7.14 -18.83
C LYS A 127 -18.76 -5.85 -19.65
N ALA A 128 -18.35 -4.72 -19.08
CA ALA A 128 -18.32 -3.44 -19.78
C ALA A 128 -17.37 -3.46 -20.99
N LEU A 129 -16.17 -4.03 -20.85
CA LEU A 129 -15.25 -4.20 -21.97
C LEU A 129 -15.84 -5.10 -23.07
N ALA A 130 -16.46 -6.22 -22.71
CA ALA A 130 -17.08 -7.14 -23.66
C ALA A 130 -18.18 -6.43 -24.47
N TYR A 131 -19.06 -5.67 -23.79
CA TYR A 131 -20.09 -4.86 -24.45
C TYR A 131 -19.49 -3.86 -25.44
N CYS A 132 -18.49 -3.08 -25.02
CA CYS A 132 -17.81 -2.12 -25.88
C CYS A 132 -17.12 -2.78 -27.10
N SER A 133 -16.52 -3.96 -26.92
CA SER A 133 -15.92 -4.72 -28.04
C SER A 133 -16.97 -5.24 -29.02
N GLY A 134 -18.13 -5.70 -28.53
CA GLY A 134 -19.23 -6.18 -29.36
C GLY A 134 -19.85 -5.08 -30.23
N LEU A 135 -19.96 -3.85 -29.70
CA LEU A 135 -20.44 -2.69 -30.46
C LEU A 135 -19.51 -2.31 -31.63
N ARG A 136 -18.19 -2.40 -31.44
CA ARG A 136 -17.21 -2.13 -32.51
C ARG A 136 -17.29 -3.18 -33.63
N GLY A 137 -17.57 -4.44 -33.29
CA GLY A 137 -17.70 -5.53 -34.27
C GLY A 137 -19.01 -5.52 -35.07
N ALA A 138 -20.04 -4.79 -34.62
CA ALA A 138 -21.34 -4.68 -35.30
C ALA A 138 -21.46 -3.44 -36.21
N SER A 139 -20.43 -2.58 -36.24
CA SER A 139 -20.42 -1.34 -37.03
C SER A 139 -19.64 -1.45 -38.36
N THR A 140 -19.40 -2.68 -38.82
CA THR A 140 -18.76 -3.03 -40.11
C THR A 140 -19.64 -3.97 -40.90
#